data_AF-A0A9D2ARU5-F1
#
_entry.id   AF-A0A9D2ARU5-F1
#
_cell.length_a   1.000
_cell.length_b   1.000
_cell.length_c   1.000
_cell.angle_alpha   90.00
_cell.angle_beta   90.00
_cell.angle_gamma   90.00
#
_symmetry.space_group_name_H-M   'P 1'
#
loop_
_entity.id
_entity.type
_entity.pdbx_description
1 polymer ?
#
loop_
_entity_poly.entity_id
_entity_poly.type
_entity_poly.pdbx_seq_one_letter_code
_entity_poly.pdbx_strand_id
1 'polypeptide(L)'
;MWVHADYYYKALQFIRLNYPDPELSVARIADHMGISRSHLYRIFDSVSHQSIQDCILSFRLKKAAALLKNSAAAIGEIAQSCGFSNQSHF
;
A
#
# COMPACT_ATOMS: atom_id res chain seq x y z
N MET A 1 13.02 13.62 -15.34
CA MET A 1 11.63 13.90 -14.88
C MET A 1 10.67 12.76 -15.24
N TRP A 2 10.64 12.27 -16.49
CA TRP A 2 9.73 11.19 -16.94
C TRP A 2 9.98 9.80 -16.32
N VAL A 3 11.24 9.38 -16.15
CA VAL A 3 11.56 8.04 -15.62
C VAL A 3 11.05 7.83 -14.18
N HIS A 4 11.10 8.84 -13.32
CA HIS A 4 10.63 8.72 -11.94
C HIS A 4 9.11 8.53 -11.87
N ALA A 5 8.34 9.12 -12.79
CA ALA A 5 6.89 8.93 -12.86
C ALA A 5 6.53 7.48 -13.23
N ASP A 6 7.22 6.88 -14.20
CA ASP A 6 6.98 5.48 -14.59
C ASP A 6 7.26 4.50 -13.45
N TYR A 7 8.38 4.69 -12.74
CA TYR A 7 8.71 3.89 -11.56
C TYR A 7 7.68 4.09 -10.44
N TYR A 8 7.22 5.32 -10.21
CA TYR A 8 6.16 5.61 -9.24
C TYR A 8 4.87 4.85 -9.58
N TYR A 9 4.40 4.91 -10.83
CA TYR A 9 3.18 4.20 -11.21
C TYR A 9 3.34 2.68 -11.14
N LYS A 10 4.51 2.13 -11.48
CA LYS A 10 4.79 0.68 -11.29
C LYS A 10 4.73 0.28 -9.81
N ALA A 11 5.33 1.07 -8.92
CA ALA A 11 5.26 0.85 -7.48
C ALA A 11 3.82 0.91 -6.97
N LEU A 12 3.06 1.91 -7.42
CA LEU A 12 1.68 2.12 -7.03
C LEU A 12 0.77 0.97 -7.49
N GLN A 13 1.00 0.44 -8.70
CA GLN A 13 0.31 -0.75 -9.20
C GLN A 13 0.60 -1.97 -8.34
N PHE A 14 1.87 -2.19 -7.99
CA PHE A 14 2.25 -3.29 -7.11
C PHE A 14 1.60 -3.17 -5.74
N ILE A 15 1.62 -1.97 -5.12
CA ILE A 15 0.93 -1.71 -3.85
C ILE A 15 -0.57 -1.99 -3.98
N ARG A 16 -1.23 -1.50 -5.03
CA ARG A 16 -2.68 -1.70 -5.23
C ARG A 16 -3.06 -3.18 -5.34
N LEU A 17 -2.20 -4.01 -5.91
CA LEU A 17 -2.44 -5.45 -6.06
C LEU A 17 -2.11 -6.25 -4.79
N ASN A 18 -1.27 -5.70 -3.90
CA ASN A 18 -0.72 -6.43 -2.76
C ASN A 18 -1.06 -5.82 -1.39
N TYR A 19 -1.75 -4.67 -1.30
CA TYR A 19 -2.12 -4.08 0.00
C TYR A 19 -2.88 -5.00 0.96
N PRO A 20 -3.67 -6.00 0.51
CA PRO A 20 -4.29 -6.98 1.41
C PRO A 20 -3.31 -7.93 2.08
N ASP A 21 -2.07 -8.06 1.57
CA ASP A 21 -1.03 -8.86 2.21
C ASP A 21 -0.53 -8.13 3.46
N PRO A 22 -0.71 -8.69 4.68
CA PRO A 22 -0.24 -8.06 5.91
C PRO A 22 1.29 -7.90 5.95
N GLU A 23 2.01 -8.76 5.24
CA GLU A 23 3.48 -8.77 5.16
C GLU A 23 4.02 -7.85 4.04
N LEU A 24 3.16 -7.07 3.36
CA LEU A 24 3.62 -6.07 2.40
C LEU A 24 4.46 -5.00 3.11
N SER A 25 5.71 -4.86 2.68
CA SER A 25 6.67 -3.90 3.24
C SER A 25 7.39 -3.11 2.15
N VAL A 26 7.98 -1.99 2.54
CA VAL A 26 8.82 -1.17 1.63
C VAL A 26 9.97 -1.98 1.04
N ALA A 27 10.53 -2.92 1.80
CA ALA A 27 11.57 -3.83 1.32
C ALA A 27 11.05 -4.70 0.17
N ARG A 28 9.91 -5.38 0.35
CA ARG A 28 9.32 -6.23 -0.70
C ARG A 28 8.96 -5.46 -1.96
N ILE A 29 8.49 -4.22 -1.82
CA ILE A 29 8.21 -3.35 -2.98
C ILE A 29 9.52 -3.02 -3.71
N ALA A 30 10.56 -2.62 -2.98
CA ALA A 30 11.86 -2.29 -3.57
C ALA A 30 12.50 -3.51 -4.27
N ASP A 31 12.42 -4.68 -3.64
CA ASP A 31 12.92 -5.95 -4.18
C ASP A 31 12.17 -6.33 -5.46
N HIS A 32 10.83 -6.24 -5.47
CA HIS A 32 10.03 -6.48 -6.68
C HIS A 32 10.38 -5.52 -7.82
N MET A 33 10.71 -4.28 -7.49
CA MET A 33 11.07 -3.26 -8.46
C MET A 33 12.53 -3.34 -8.92
N GLY A 34 13.36 -4.18 -8.30
CA GLY A 34 14.79 -4.28 -8.61
C GLY A 34 15.58 -3.01 -8.25
N ILE A 35 15.15 -2.26 -7.24
CA ILE A 35 15.81 -1.01 -6.80
C ILE A 35 16.05 -1.00 -5.29
N SER A 36 16.92 -0.11 -4.81
CA SER A 36 17.10 0.08 -3.37
C SER A 36 15.92 0.79 -2.72
N ARG A 37 15.71 0.55 -1.42
CA ARG A 37 14.71 1.27 -0.60
C ARG A 37 14.88 2.79 -0.71
N SER A 38 16.12 3.29 -0.65
CA SER A 38 16.42 4.72 -0.76
C SER A 38 16.02 5.30 -2.12
N HIS A 39 16.19 4.53 -3.21
CA HIS A 39 15.72 4.96 -4.52
C HIS A 39 14.19 5.03 -4.57
N LEU A 40 13.51 4.01 -4.03
CA LEU A 40 12.05 3.98 -3.94
C LEU A 40 11.50 5.17 -3.12
N TYR A 41 12.12 5.50 -1.98
CA TYR A 41 11.75 6.69 -1.20
C TYR A 41 11.88 7.97 -2.00
N ARG A 42 13.00 8.16 -2.71
CA ARG A 42 13.23 9.35 -3.53
C ARG A 42 12.22 9.48 -4.67
N ILE A 43 11.79 8.36 -5.25
CA ILE A 43 10.72 8.33 -6.26
C ILE A 43 9.40 8.83 -5.65
N PHE A 44 8.98 8.27 -4.51
CA PHE A 44 7.73 8.66 -3.83
C PHE A 44 7.73 10.11 -3.37
N ASP A 45 8.84 10.56 -2.78
CA ASP A 45 9.03 11.94 -2.35
C ASP A 45 8.95 12.91 -3.55
N SER A 46 9.61 12.59 -4.67
CA SER A 46 9.63 13.46 -5.85
C SER A 46 8.31 13.57 -6.62
N VAL A 47 7.43 12.56 -6.52
CA VAL A 47 6.19 12.50 -7.32
C VAL A 47 4.94 12.79 -6.50
N SER A 48 4.88 12.29 -5.27
CA SER A 48 3.66 12.30 -4.45
C SER A 48 3.78 13.10 -3.15
N HIS A 49 5.01 13.39 -2.69
CA HIS A 49 5.29 13.93 -1.36
C HIS A 49 4.63 13.14 -0.22
N GLN A 50 4.33 11.85 -0.45
CA GLN A 50 3.75 10.93 0.52
C GLN A 50 4.71 9.80 0.84
N SER A 51 4.66 9.31 2.08
CA SER A 51 5.41 8.11 2.43
C SER A 51 4.79 6.87 1.79
N ILE A 52 5.62 5.87 1.53
CA ILE A 52 5.18 4.59 0.95
C ILE A 52 4.24 3.87 1.92
N GLN A 53 4.50 3.98 3.23
CA GLN A 53 3.67 3.41 4.29
C GLN A 53 2.28 4.06 4.32
N ASP A 54 2.19 5.39 4.22
CA ASP A 54 0.90 6.10 4.16
C ASP A 54 0.12 5.72 2.90
N CYS A 55 0.83 5.52 1.78
CA CYS A 55 0.23 5.04 0.54
C CYS A 55 -0.45 3.67 0.75
N ILE A 56 0.28 2.70 1.33
CA ILE A 56 -0.27 1.36 1.66
C ILE A 56 -1.48 1.51 2.58
N LEU A 57 -1.34 2.26 3.68
CA LEU A 57 -2.41 2.48 4.65
C LEU A 57 -3.65 3.10 4.00
N SER A 58 -3.47 4.08 3.10
CA SER A 58 -4.57 4.71 2.36
C SER A 58 -5.37 3.70 1.54
N PHE A 59 -4.70 2.75 0.86
CA PHE A 59 -5.39 1.68 0.13
C PHE A 59 -6.19 0.78 1.07
N ARG A 60 -5.58 0.37 2.20
CA ARG A 60 -6.24 -0.48 3.20
C ARG A 60 -7.48 0.21 3.78
N LEU A 61 -7.37 1.47 4.20
CA LEU A 61 -8.47 2.24 4.78
C LEU A 61 -9.58 2.52 3.77
N LYS A 62 -9.25 2.89 2.53
CA LYS A 62 -10.27 3.11 1.48
C LYS A 62 -11.07 1.85 1.20
N LYS A 63 -10.40 0.68 1.14
CA LYS A 63 -11.08 -0.60 0.95
C LYS A 63 -11.94 -0.96 2.16
N ALA A 64 -11.41 -0.78 3.38
CA ALA A 64 -12.15 -1.04 4.61
C ALA A 64 -13.41 -0.18 4.71
N ALA A 65 -13.29 1.13 4.47
CA ALA A 65 -14.42 2.05 4.46
C ALA A 65 -15.50 1.65 3.45
N ALA A 66 -15.09 1.20 2.25
CA ALA A 66 -16.02 0.70 1.24
C ALA A 66 -16.73 -0.59 1.70
N LEU A 67 -16.04 -1.52 2.35
CA LEU A 67 -16.65 -2.75 2.86
C LEU A 67 -17.56 -2.50 4.05
N LEU A 68 -17.17 -1.62 4.97
CA LEU A 68 -17.99 -1.22 6.12
C LEU A 68 -19.33 -0.59 5.69
N LYS A 69 -19.33 0.14 4.57
CA LYS A 69 -20.55 0.77 4.04
C LYS A 69 -21.43 -0.18 3.23
N ASN A 70 -20.84 -1.19 2.58
CA ASN A 70 -21.52 -1.96 1.53
C ASN A 70 -21.58 -3.48 1.79
N SER A 71 -21.18 -3.95 2.97
CA SER A 71 -21.23 -5.37 3.33
C SER A 71 -21.72 -5.58 4.76
N ALA A 72 -22.20 -6.79 5.06
CA ALA A 72 -22.57 -7.23 6.41
C ALA A 72 -21.47 -8.08 7.07
N ALA A 73 -20.25 -8.09 6.50
CA ALA A 73 -19.13 -8.86 7.03
C ALA A 73 -18.72 -8.33 8.42
N ALA A 74 -18.21 -9.21 9.26
CA ALA A 74 -17.76 -8.81 10.58
C ALA A 74 -16.55 -7.86 10.47
N ILE A 75 -16.42 -6.90 11.40
CA ILE A 75 -15.32 -5.92 11.38
C ILE A 75 -13.95 -6.62 11.35
N GLY A 76 -13.79 -7.73 12.08
CA GLY A 76 -12.56 -8.53 12.06
C GLY A 76 -12.25 -9.12 10.69
N GLU A 77 -13.25 -9.59 9.95
CA GLU A 77 -13.10 -10.13 8.60
C GLU A 77 -12.74 -9.01 7.61
N ILE A 78 -13.38 -7.84 7.75
CA ILE A 78 -13.06 -6.66 6.93
C ILE A 78 -11.61 -6.24 7.17
N ALA A 79 -11.18 -6.12 8.42
CA ALA A 79 -9.81 -5.78 8.78
C ALA A 79 -8.81 -6.77 8.17
N GLN A 80 -9.04 -8.07 8.33
CA GLN A 80 -8.18 -9.11 7.77
C GLN A 80 -8.12 -9.04 6.24
N SER A 81 -9.26 -8.85 5.56
CA SER A 81 -9.33 -8.74 4.10
C SER A 81 -8.63 -7.50 3.53
N CYS A 82 -8.41 -6.49 4.36
CA CYS A 82 -7.71 -5.26 4.02
C CYS A 82 -6.22 -5.27 4.42
N GLY A 83 -5.70 -6.38 4.93
CA GLY A 83 -4.28 -6.52 5.29
C GLY A 83 -3.91 -6.01 6.67
N PHE A 84 -4.87 -5.87 7.59
CA PHE A 84 -4.59 -5.62 8.99
C PHE A 84 -4.37 -6.95 9.71
N SER A 85 -3.14 -7.18 10.19
CA SER A 85 -2.72 -8.44 10.83
C SER A 85 -3.31 -8.65 12.23
N ASN A 86 -3.74 -7.58 12.90
CA ASN A 86 -4.47 -7.66 14.15
C ASN A 86 -5.48 -6.49 14.25
N GLN A 87 -6.53 -6.69 15.07
CA GLN A 87 -7.57 -5.69 15.30
C GLN A 87 -7.05 -4.45 16.04
N SER A 88 -5.95 -4.55 16.78
CA SER A 88 -5.34 -3.43 17.51
C SER A 88 -4.65 -2.40 16.61
N HIS A 89 -4.35 -2.79 15.36
CA HIS A 89 -3.77 -1.93 14.32
C HIS A 89 -4.80 -1.51 13.25
N PHE A 90 -6.07 -1.85 13.41
CA PHE A 90 -7.21 -1.44 12.57
C PHE A 90 -7.93 -0.23 13.17
#